data_AF-A0A8C6XCP7-F1
#
_entry.id   AF-A0A8C6XCP7-F1
#
_cell.length_a   1.000
_cell.length_b   1.000
_cell.length_c   1.000
_cell.angle_alpha   90.00
_cell.angle_beta   90.00
_cell.angle_gamma   90.00
#
_symmetry.space_group_name_H-M   'P 1'
#
loop_
_entity.id
_entity.type
_entity.pdbx_description
1 polymer ?
#
loop_
_entity_poly.entity_id
_entity_poly.type
_entity_poly.pdbx_seq_one_letter_code
_entity_poly.pdbx_strand_id
1 'polypeptide(L)'
;MFKGPFRSYEEPSTKHCLRDIMDGFFPSELQSRYPNGVPFQVTDKRDVFFQERKLPGYFPGFGQAVGRSKPSGIKETNEISGPKLTMEEFLNKLPKSLVRDGQVIDIREDLKKTLQGLDGAQSHEVVLVETPSLTALRKRLEGKQKTEGPGTNISTLRIKSEDGEKTYIVKMSFTETIGDLRQHLAQNRGEALQPYEILSTFPLQVYNNDAMSLEECGLVPNAFLLLRKKLSPTKADTSPH
;
A
#
# COMPACT_ATOMS: atom_id res chain seq x y z
N MET A 1 30.14 -20.38 8.57
CA MET A 1 29.39 -21.54 9.09
C MET A 1 28.60 -21.25 10.36
N PHE A 2 28.85 -20.15 11.10
CA PHE A 2 28.05 -19.83 12.30
C PHE A 2 27.54 -18.39 12.31
N LYS A 3 27.15 -17.87 11.15
CA LYS A 3 26.44 -16.59 11.01
C LYS A 3 25.07 -16.76 10.33
N GLY A 4 24.50 -17.96 10.44
CA GLY A 4 23.14 -18.30 10.02
C GLY A 4 22.22 -18.46 11.25
N PRO A 5 20.90 -18.58 11.05
CA PRO A 5 19.96 -18.85 12.13
C PRO A 5 20.33 -20.14 12.88
N PHE A 6 19.80 -20.30 14.11
CA PHE A 6 19.92 -21.56 14.82
C PHE A 6 19.37 -22.70 13.95
N ARG A 7 20.11 -23.80 13.88
CA ARG A 7 19.67 -25.00 13.16
C ARG A 7 18.67 -25.76 14.02
N SER A 8 17.60 -26.22 13.41
CA SER A 8 16.61 -27.06 14.09
C SER A 8 17.24 -28.41 14.44
N TYR A 9 16.92 -28.93 15.63
CA TYR A 9 17.31 -30.29 16.02
C TYR A 9 16.72 -31.34 15.09
N GLU A 10 15.58 -31.06 14.44
CA GLU A 10 14.93 -32.02 13.54
C GLU A 10 15.66 -32.28 12.23
N GLU A 11 16.61 -31.41 11.87
CA GLU A 11 17.38 -31.56 10.64
C GLU A 11 18.32 -32.78 10.70
N PRO A 12 18.34 -33.67 9.68
CA PRO A 12 19.18 -34.87 9.68
C PRO A 12 20.68 -34.58 9.84
N SER A 13 21.16 -33.51 9.21
CA SER A 13 22.55 -33.04 9.29
C SER A 13 22.93 -32.66 10.73
N THR A 14 22.07 -31.94 11.45
CA THR A 14 22.24 -31.57 12.85
C THR A 14 22.30 -32.79 13.76
N LYS A 15 21.42 -33.78 13.54
CA LYS A 15 21.44 -35.05 14.30
C LYS A 15 22.73 -35.85 14.06
N HIS A 16 23.23 -35.87 12.82
CA HIS A 16 24.48 -36.55 12.47
C HIS A 16 25.69 -35.86 13.10
N CYS A 17 25.75 -34.53 13.01
CA CYS A 17 26.80 -33.71 13.61
C CYS A 17 26.87 -33.89 15.13
N LEU A 18 25.73 -33.92 15.83
CA LEU A 18 25.69 -34.19 17.27
C LEU A 18 26.11 -35.62 17.62
N ARG A 19 25.74 -36.60 16.78
CA ARG A 19 26.14 -38.00 16.98
C ARG A 19 27.66 -38.16 16.87
N ASP A 20 28.29 -37.56 15.86
CA ASP A 20 29.75 -37.57 15.71
C ASP A 20 30.43 -37.06 17.00
N ILE A 21 29.91 -35.97 17.58
CA ILE A 21 30.43 -35.41 18.86
C ILE A 21 30.22 -36.37 20.02
N MET A 22 29.02 -36.95 20.16
CA MET A 22 28.69 -37.88 21.25
C MET A 22 29.51 -39.17 21.19
N ASP A 23 29.81 -39.64 20.00
CA ASP A 23 30.59 -40.85 19.73
C ASP A 23 32.11 -40.58 19.80
N GLY A 24 32.52 -39.32 20.06
CA GLY A 24 33.92 -38.92 20.18
C GLY A 24 34.66 -38.74 18.86
N PHE A 25 33.94 -38.70 17.74
CA PHE A 25 34.47 -38.43 16.41
C PHE A 25 34.48 -36.94 16.07
N PHE A 26 35.41 -36.55 15.20
CA PHE A 26 35.42 -35.20 14.65
C PHE A 26 34.27 -35.05 13.62
N PRO A 27 33.35 -34.08 13.79
CA PRO A 27 32.16 -33.95 12.96
C PRO A 27 32.46 -33.98 11.47
N SER A 28 31.83 -34.91 10.76
CA SER A 28 31.92 -35.07 9.31
C SER A 28 31.62 -33.78 8.55
N GLU A 29 30.67 -32.99 9.06
CA GLU A 29 30.33 -31.65 8.55
C GLU A 29 31.53 -30.68 8.51
N LEU A 30 32.48 -30.83 9.45
CA LEU A 30 33.65 -29.95 9.57
C LEU A 30 34.88 -30.48 8.83
N GLN A 31 34.93 -31.77 8.50
CA GLN A 31 36.07 -32.40 7.82
C GLN A 31 36.37 -31.76 6.46
N SER A 32 35.33 -31.39 5.69
CA SER A 32 35.50 -30.72 4.40
C SER A 32 36.22 -29.37 4.49
N ARG A 33 36.14 -28.67 5.63
CA ARG A 33 36.81 -27.39 5.86
C ARG A 33 38.09 -27.52 6.68
N TYR A 34 38.14 -28.49 7.57
CA TYR A 34 39.24 -28.74 8.49
C TYR A 34 39.67 -30.21 8.37
N PRO A 35 40.32 -30.58 7.25
CA PRO A 35 40.69 -31.98 6.98
C PRO A 35 41.67 -32.54 8.01
N ASN A 36 42.48 -31.67 8.64
CA ASN A 36 43.44 -32.03 9.68
C ASN A 36 42.86 -31.95 11.10
N GLY A 37 41.55 -31.70 11.23
CA GLY A 37 40.87 -31.45 12.51
C GLY A 37 41.17 -30.08 13.10
N VAL A 38 40.35 -29.68 14.07
CA VAL A 38 40.56 -28.48 14.90
C VAL A 38 40.21 -28.77 16.35
N PRO A 39 40.92 -28.19 17.34
CA PRO A 39 40.56 -28.33 18.74
C PRO A 39 39.25 -27.61 19.04
N PHE A 40 38.37 -28.25 19.81
CA PHE A 40 37.13 -27.62 20.28
C PHE A 40 37.36 -26.91 21.62
N GLN A 41 36.98 -25.63 21.68
CA GLN A 41 36.88 -24.91 22.94
C GLN A 41 35.41 -24.90 23.38
N VAL A 42 35.11 -25.65 24.45
CA VAL A 42 33.75 -25.71 25.01
C VAL A 42 33.55 -24.51 25.92
N THR A 43 32.60 -23.65 25.56
CA THR A 43 32.14 -22.55 26.44
C THR A 43 30.75 -22.91 26.95
N ASP A 44 30.65 -23.22 28.24
CA ASP A 44 29.35 -23.45 28.87
C ASP A 44 28.55 -22.16 28.94
N LYS A 45 27.32 -22.19 28.42
CA LYS A 45 26.37 -21.07 28.40
C LYS A 45 24.98 -21.50 28.84
N ARG A 46 24.87 -22.58 29.64
CA ARG A 46 23.58 -23.12 30.11
C ARG A 46 22.72 -22.10 30.85
N ASP A 47 23.35 -21.14 31.53
CA ASP A 47 22.65 -20.05 32.25
C ASP A 47 22.37 -18.81 31.37
N VAL A 48 22.79 -18.83 30.10
CA VAL A 48 22.58 -17.74 29.16
C VAL A 48 21.30 -18.00 28.38
N PHE A 49 20.21 -17.37 28.83
CA PHE A 49 18.97 -17.34 28.06
C PHE A 49 19.19 -16.59 26.75
N PHE A 50 18.86 -17.23 25.62
CA PHE A 50 18.78 -16.52 24.34
C PHE A 50 17.65 -15.50 24.43
N GLN A 51 18.01 -14.25 24.70
CA GLN A 51 17.13 -13.15 24.38
C GLN A 51 17.07 -13.08 22.87
N GLU A 52 15.99 -13.63 22.30
CA GLU A 52 15.57 -13.26 20.96
C GLU A 52 15.76 -11.76 20.87
N ARG A 53 16.56 -11.31 19.89
CA ARG A 53 16.68 -9.88 19.64
C ARG A 53 15.24 -9.43 19.53
N LYS A 54 14.77 -8.69 20.54
CA LYS A 54 13.54 -7.93 20.38
C LYS A 54 13.88 -7.06 19.18
N LEU A 55 13.43 -7.47 17.99
CA LEU A 55 13.18 -6.54 16.91
C LEU A 55 12.57 -5.37 17.63
N PRO A 56 13.22 -4.20 17.63
CA PRO A 56 12.92 -3.14 18.58
C PRO A 56 11.40 -3.08 18.67
N GLY A 57 10.87 -3.46 19.86
CA GLY A 57 9.43 -3.73 20.03
C GLY A 57 8.57 -2.51 19.72
N TYR A 58 9.27 -1.42 19.44
CA TYR A 58 8.87 -0.21 18.81
C TYR A 58 9.60 -0.11 17.46
N PHE A 59 8.89 -0.32 16.35
CA PHE A 59 9.32 0.30 15.10
C PHE A 59 9.46 1.80 15.41
N PRO A 60 10.65 2.43 15.27
CA PRO A 60 10.84 3.83 15.67
C PRO A 60 10.01 4.79 14.83
N GLY A 61 9.47 4.33 13.69
CA GLY A 61 8.47 5.06 12.93
C GLY A 61 7.10 4.96 13.58
N PHE A 62 6.29 6.01 13.42
CA PHE A 62 4.87 5.94 13.68
C PHE A 62 4.23 4.97 12.67
N GLY A 63 4.07 3.71 13.03
CA GLY A 63 3.38 2.73 12.19
C GLY A 63 1.91 3.15 12.00
N GLN A 64 1.44 3.18 10.75
CA GLN A 64 0.01 3.30 10.45
C GLN A 64 -0.59 1.88 10.40
N ALA A 65 -1.46 1.57 11.37
CA ALA A 65 -2.19 0.32 11.36
C ALA A 65 -3.20 0.33 10.19
N VAL A 66 -3.04 -0.56 9.21
CA VAL A 66 -4.03 -0.80 8.16
C VAL A 66 -4.91 -1.96 8.62
N GLY A 67 -6.07 -1.64 9.17
CA GLY A 67 -7.02 -2.66 9.62
C GLY A 67 -7.98 -2.15 10.69
N ARG A 68 -9.27 -2.28 10.38
CA ARG A 68 -10.49 -2.08 11.19
C ARG A 68 -10.25 -1.86 12.70
N SER A 69 -10.00 -0.62 13.10
CA SER A 69 -10.33 -0.12 14.42
C SER A 69 -11.37 0.99 14.26
N LYS A 70 -12.34 1.04 15.18
CA LYS A 70 -13.37 2.10 15.22
C LYS A 70 -12.66 3.47 15.21
N PRO A 71 -13.15 4.46 14.46
CA PRO A 71 -12.48 5.74 14.29
C PRO A 71 -12.61 6.58 15.56
N SER A 72 -11.85 6.25 16.60
CA SER A 72 -11.62 7.19 17.70
C SER A 72 -10.51 8.15 17.27
N GLY A 73 -10.90 9.23 16.60
CA GLY A 73 -10.05 10.39 16.34
C GLY A 73 -8.99 10.20 15.26
N ILE A 74 -9.39 9.92 14.02
CA ILE A 74 -8.53 10.23 12.87
C ILE A 74 -8.44 11.76 12.80
N LYS A 75 -7.37 12.34 13.34
CA LYS A 75 -6.99 13.71 12.97
C LYS A 75 -6.51 13.62 11.53
N GLU A 76 -7.32 14.12 10.60
CA GLU A 76 -6.83 14.45 9.25
C GLU A 76 -5.68 15.45 9.43
N THR A 77 -4.45 14.99 9.29
CA THR A 77 -3.28 15.86 9.21
C THR A 77 -2.79 15.80 7.77
N ASN A 78 -2.67 16.97 7.14
CA ASN A 78 -1.97 17.11 5.85
C ASN A 78 -0.45 16.87 5.99
N GLU A 79 0.02 16.62 7.20
CA GLU A 79 1.42 16.39 7.50
C GLU A 79 1.63 14.96 8.01
N ILE A 80 2.53 14.25 7.33
CA ILE A 80 3.11 13.01 7.83
C ILE A 80 3.93 13.41 9.07
N SER A 81 3.61 12.83 10.22
CA SER A 81 4.32 13.14 11.46
C SER A 81 5.78 12.68 11.35
N GLY A 82 6.70 13.64 11.23
CA GLY A 82 8.14 13.41 11.09
C GLY A 82 8.86 14.62 10.47
N PRO A 83 10.21 14.66 10.49
CA PRO A 83 10.97 15.67 9.77
C PRO A 83 10.66 15.60 8.28
N LYS A 84 10.21 16.70 7.67
CA LYS A 84 10.04 16.80 6.21
C LYS A 84 11.43 16.78 5.58
N LEU A 85 11.81 15.64 5.00
CA LEU A 85 13.06 15.51 4.27
C LEU A 85 12.93 16.18 2.91
N THR A 86 14.00 16.82 2.45
CA THR A 86 14.10 17.24 1.04
C THR A 86 14.19 16.02 0.14
N MET A 87 13.88 16.21 -1.16
CA MET A 87 13.98 15.13 -2.15
C MET A 87 15.40 14.52 -2.15
N GLU A 88 16.42 15.36 -2.07
CA GLU A 88 17.82 14.96 -2.05
C GLU A 88 18.17 14.21 -0.76
N GLU A 89 17.65 14.64 0.38
CA GLU A 89 17.85 13.96 1.66
C GLU A 89 17.23 12.56 1.65
N PHE A 90 16.04 12.40 1.07
CA PHE A 90 15.40 11.10 0.88
C PHE A 90 16.24 10.18 -0.01
N LEU A 91 16.67 10.66 -1.19
CA LEU A 91 17.50 9.88 -2.11
C LEU A 91 18.85 9.49 -1.47
N ASN A 92 19.40 10.35 -0.60
CA ASN A 92 20.64 10.08 0.11
C ASN A 92 20.53 8.99 1.19
N LYS A 93 19.32 8.71 1.70
CA LYS A 93 19.09 7.58 2.63
C LYS A 93 19.05 6.22 1.93
N LEU A 94 18.93 6.20 0.59
CA LEU A 94 18.87 4.98 -0.19
C LEU A 94 20.29 4.51 -0.60
N PRO A 95 20.52 3.20 -0.77
CA PRO A 95 21.75 2.69 -1.37
C PRO A 95 21.96 3.31 -2.76
N LYS A 96 23.21 3.57 -3.15
CA LYS A 96 23.54 4.15 -4.46
C LYS A 96 23.13 3.21 -5.61
N SER A 97 23.37 1.91 -5.46
CA SER A 97 22.99 0.92 -6.47
C SER A 97 22.66 -0.43 -5.83
N LEU A 98 21.88 -1.25 -6.52
CA LEU A 98 21.51 -2.60 -6.11
C LEU A 98 21.64 -3.53 -7.32
N VAL A 99 22.22 -4.71 -7.09
CA VAL A 99 22.35 -5.72 -8.14
C VAL A 99 21.15 -6.66 -8.03
N ARG A 100 20.29 -6.64 -9.05
CA ARG A 100 19.15 -7.54 -9.17
C ARG A 100 19.29 -8.29 -10.50
N ASP A 101 19.23 -9.62 -10.46
CA ASP A 101 19.31 -10.47 -11.66
C ASP A 101 20.55 -10.23 -12.54
N GLY A 102 21.68 -9.86 -11.93
CA GLY A 102 22.94 -9.58 -12.64
C GLY A 102 23.04 -8.19 -13.27
N GLN A 103 22.00 -7.35 -13.14
CA GLN A 103 22.00 -5.97 -13.60
C GLN A 103 22.20 -5.00 -12.43
N VAL A 104 23.10 -4.03 -12.60
CA VAL A 104 23.34 -2.96 -11.62
C VAL A 104 22.29 -1.88 -11.84
N ILE A 105 21.39 -1.70 -10.88
CA ILE A 105 20.32 -0.69 -10.92
C ILE A 105 20.74 0.50 -10.05
N ASP A 106 20.73 1.71 -10.60
CA ASP A 106 20.95 2.96 -9.85
C ASP A 106 19.62 3.45 -9.27
N ILE A 107 19.35 3.03 -8.03
CA ILE A 107 18.08 3.31 -7.35
C ILE A 107 17.85 4.81 -7.19
N ARG A 108 18.91 5.59 -6.98
CA ARG A 108 18.77 7.02 -6.66
C ARG A 108 18.32 7.80 -7.88
N GLU A 109 18.96 7.57 -9.02
CA GLU A 109 18.60 8.28 -10.26
C GLU A 109 17.24 7.80 -10.80
N ASP A 110 16.94 6.50 -10.71
CA ASP A 110 15.64 5.98 -11.18
C ASP A 110 14.47 6.53 -10.36
N LEU A 111 14.59 6.58 -9.03
CA LEU A 111 13.56 7.17 -8.18
C LEU A 111 13.49 8.69 -8.33
N LYS A 112 14.63 9.37 -8.58
CA LYS A 112 14.65 10.80 -8.85
C LYS A 112 13.85 11.14 -10.10
N LYS A 113 14.02 10.38 -11.19
CA LYS A 113 13.23 10.52 -12.42
C LYS A 113 11.75 10.27 -12.19
N THR A 114 11.42 9.22 -11.43
CA THR A 114 10.04 8.87 -11.07
C THR A 114 9.36 9.99 -10.28
N LEU A 115 10.03 10.52 -9.26
CA LEU A 115 9.52 11.60 -8.41
C LEU A 115 9.44 12.95 -9.12
N GLN A 116 10.25 13.18 -10.15
CA GLN A 116 10.22 14.37 -10.99
C GLN A 116 9.26 14.26 -12.17
N GLY A 117 8.60 13.10 -12.36
CA GLY A 117 7.66 12.87 -13.45
C GLY A 117 8.33 12.84 -14.84
N LEU A 118 9.64 12.61 -14.90
CA LEU A 118 10.42 12.60 -16.15
C LEU A 118 10.50 11.20 -16.79
N ASP A 119 9.99 10.18 -16.12
CA ASP A 119 10.01 8.81 -16.62
C ASP A 119 8.73 8.53 -17.43
N GLY A 120 8.86 8.39 -18.75
CA GLY A 120 7.76 8.14 -19.70
C GLY A 120 7.11 6.76 -19.59
N ALA A 121 7.30 6.07 -18.46
CA ALA A 121 6.56 4.86 -18.14
C ALA A 121 5.12 5.27 -17.79
N GLN A 122 4.13 4.58 -18.39
CA GLN A 122 2.69 4.71 -18.18
C GLN A 122 2.36 4.79 -16.68
N SER A 123 2.44 5.98 -16.12
CA SER A 123 2.33 6.21 -14.69
C SER A 123 0.86 6.32 -14.38
N HIS A 124 0.36 5.40 -13.56
CA HIS A 124 -1.02 5.43 -13.11
C HIS A 124 -1.30 6.79 -12.42
N GLU A 125 -2.11 7.62 -13.07
CA GLU A 125 -2.39 8.99 -12.66
C GLU A 125 -3.40 9.00 -11.51
N VAL A 126 -3.12 9.73 -10.44
CA VAL A 126 -4.07 9.91 -9.33
C VAL A 126 -4.59 11.34 -9.35
N VAL A 127 -5.90 11.49 -9.59
CA VAL A 127 -6.57 12.78 -9.70
C VAL A 127 -7.41 13.03 -8.46
N LEU A 128 -7.09 14.09 -7.72
CA LEU A 128 -7.92 14.54 -6.61
C LEU A 128 -9.04 15.44 -7.15
N VAL A 129 -10.28 14.95 -7.09
CA VAL A 129 -11.44 15.64 -7.64
C VAL A 129 -11.92 16.73 -6.68
N GLU A 130 -12.14 17.93 -7.20
CA GLU A 130 -12.66 19.05 -6.41
C GLU A 130 -14.14 18.86 -6.07
N THR A 131 -14.45 18.90 -4.77
CA THR A 131 -15.82 18.78 -4.24
C THR A 131 -16.07 19.79 -3.11
N PRO A 132 -17.33 20.13 -2.82
CA PRO A 132 -17.68 20.98 -1.68
C PRO A 132 -17.13 20.44 -0.36
N SER A 133 -17.30 19.12 -0.13
CA SER A 133 -16.80 18.43 1.07
C SER A 133 -15.26 18.51 1.20
N LEU A 134 -14.54 18.46 0.08
CA LEU A 134 -13.08 18.62 0.07
C LEU A 134 -12.67 20.06 0.39
N THR A 135 -13.34 21.07 -0.19
CA THR A 135 -13.03 22.48 0.09
C THR A 135 -13.32 22.86 1.56
N ALA A 136 -14.44 22.38 2.11
CA ALA A 136 -14.79 22.54 3.52
C ALA A 136 -13.72 21.90 4.42
N LEU A 137 -13.22 20.72 4.03
CA LEU A 137 -12.14 20.06 4.74
C LEU A 137 -10.83 20.86 4.71
N ARG A 138 -10.42 21.37 3.55
CA ARG A 138 -9.21 22.22 3.42
C ARG A 138 -9.30 23.44 4.35
N LYS A 139 -10.43 24.16 4.34
CA LYS A 139 -10.67 25.32 5.22
C LYS A 139 -10.60 24.96 6.71
N ARG A 140 -11.13 23.79 7.09
CA ARG A 140 -11.05 23.30 8.49
C ARG A 140 -9.62 23.01 8.92
N LEU A 141 -8.77 22.54 8.01
CA LEU A 141 -7.37 22.25 8.30
C LEU A 141 -6.52 23.51 8.41
N GLU A 142 -6.88 24.57 7.68
CA GLU A 142 -6.22 25.88 7.73
C GLU A 142 -6.65 26.72 8.95
N GLY A 143 -7.89 26.58 9.40
CA GLY A 143 -8.39 27.23 10.61
C GLY A 143 -8.07 26.43 11.87
N LYS A 144 -7.42 27.03 12.87
CA LYS A 144 -7.24 26.45 14.24
C LYS A 144 -8.55 26.24 15.02
N GLN A 145 -9.71 26.12 14.37
CA GLN A 145 -10.96 25.82 15.04
C GLN A 145 -11.12 24.31 15.20
N LYS A 146 -10.84 23.87 16.43
CA LYS A 146 -11.15 22.54 16.96
C LYS A 146 -12.65 22.45 17.24
N THR A 147 -13.49 22.62 16.23
CA THR A 147 -14.92 22.32 16.39
C THR A 147 -15.06 20.82 16.31
N GLU A 148 -15.15 20.19 17.48
CA GLU A 148 -15.66 18.82 17.66
C GLU A 148 -17.15 18.82 17.26
N GLY A 149 -17.41 18.97 15.97
CA GLY A 149 -18.69 18.62 15.37
C GLY A 149 -18.79 17.10 15.23
N PRO A 150 -20.02 16.55 15.12
CA PRO A 150 -20.22 15.13 14.84
C PRO A 150 -19.34 14.77 13.65
N GLY A 151 -18.55 13.70 13.81
CA GLY A 151 -17.47 13.33 12.88
C GLY A 151 -17.90 13.58 11.44
N THR A 152 -17.13 14.35 10.70
CA THR A 152 -17.46 14.75 9.33
C THR A 152 -17.83 13.49 8.56
N ASN A 153 -19.13 13.30 8.32
CA ASN A 153 -19.74 12.15 7.63
C ASN A 153 -19.36 12.25 6.14
N ILE A 154 -18.06 12.15 5.88
CA ILE A 154 -17.43 12.29 4.58
C ILE A 154 -16.94 10.91 4.17
N SER A 155 -17.40 10.45 3.02
CA SER A 155 -16.90 9.28 2.36
C SER A 155 -15.68 9.61 1.49
N THR A 156 -14.69 8.72 1.49
CA THR A 156 -13.59 8.76 0.53
C THR A 156 -13.79 7.66 -0.51
N LEU A 157 -14.06 8.07 -1.74
CA LEU A 157 -14.28 7.20 -2.88
C LEU A 157 -13.01 7.15 -3.73
N ARG A 158 -12.55 5.93 -4.04
CA ARG A 158 -11.46 5.67 -4.99
C ARG A 158 -12.06 5.05 -6.23
N ILE A 159 -12.02 5.76 -7.35
CA ILE A 159 -12.67 5.35 -8.58
C ILE A 159 -11.63 5.17 -9.67
N LYS A 160 -11.51 3.94 -10.19
CA LYS A 160 -10.61 3.64 -11.30
C LYS A 160 -11.31 3.94 -12.65
N SER A 161 -10.59 4.60 -13.56
CA SER A 161 -11.08 4.93 -14.91
C SER A 161 -11.33 3.68 -15.77
N GLU A 162 -12.00 3.85 -16.91
CA GLU A 162 -12.37 2.75 -17.81
C GLU A 162 -11.17 2.05 -18.46
N ASP A 163 -10.10 2.79 -18.72
CA ASP A 163 -8.82 2.29 -19.23
C ASP A 163 -7.90 1.77 -18.11
N GLY A 164 -8.21 2.10 -16.86
CA GLY A 164 -7.41 1.76 -15.70
C GLY A 164 -6.13 2.57 -15.53
N GLU A 165 -5.96 3.63 -16.32
CA GLU A 165 -4.79 4.51 -16.28
C GLU A 165 -4.91 5.58 -15.19
N LYS A 166 -6.13 5.94 -14.79
CA LYS A 166 -6.40 6.97 -13.78
C LYS A 166 -7.17 6.41 -12.57
N THR A 167 -6.87 6.95 -11.41
CA THR A 167 -7.73 6.83 -10.22
C THR A 167 -8.15 8.20 -9.73
N TYR A 168 -9.45 8.42 -9.67
CA TYR A 168 -10.07 9.57 -9.06
C TYR A 168 -10.23 9.34 -7.56
N ILE A 169 -9.75 10.27 -6.75
CA ILE A 169 -10.04 10.33 -5.31
C ILE A 169 -11.10 11.41 -5.12
N VAL A 170 -12.28 11.02 -4.65
CA VAL A 170 -13.43 11.91 -4.46
C VAL A 170 -13.83 11.87 -2.99
N LYS A 171 -13.91 13.04 -2.34
CA LYS A 171 -14.40 13.17 -0.96
C LYS A 171 -15.80 13.79 -0.98
N MET A 172 -16.80 13.12 -0.43
CA MET A 172 -18.21 13.56 -0.50
C MET A 172 -18.94 13.27 0.82
N SER A 173 -19.97 14.03 1.17
CA SER A 173 -20.85 13.77 2.32
C SER A 173 -21.63 12.47 2.12
N PHE A 174 -21.94 11.76 3.20
CA PHE A 174 -22.77 10.54 3.16
C PHE A 174 -24.15 10.76 2.55
N THR A 175 -24.67 11.99 2.65
CA THR A 175 -25.98 12.41 2.13
C THR A 175 -25.96 12.82 0.65
N GLU A 176 -24.78 13.03 0.05
CA GLU A 176 -24.68 13.31 -1.38
C GLU A 176 -25.04 12.06 -2.19
N THR A 177 -25.44 12.26 -3.44
CA THR A 177 -26.04 11.23 -4.29
C THR A 177 -25.08 10.66 -5.34
N ILE A 178 -25.46 9.55 -5.97
CA ILE A 178 -24.75 9.02 -7.14
C ILE A 178 -24.75 10.04 -8.31
N GLY A 179 -25.81 10.82 -8.46
CA GLY A 179 -25.88 11.92 -9.44
C GLY A 179 -24.80 12.98 -9.21
N ASP A 180 -24.61 13.39 -7.96
CA ASP A 180 -23.56 14.36 -7.60
C ASP A 180 -22.16 13.80 -7.89
N LEU A 181 -21.93 12.51 -7.60
CA LEU A 181 -20.68 11.83 -7.92
C LEU A 181 -20.39 11.87 -9.42
N ARG A 182 -21.40 11.61 -10.26
CA ARG A 182 -21.27 11.70 -11.73
C ARG A 182 -20.91 13.11 -12.18
N GLN A 183 -21.52 14.12 -11.58
CA GLN A 183 -21.24 15.53 -11.88
C GLN A 183 -19.78 15.88 -11.55
N HIS A 184 -19.29 15.47 -10.38
CA HIS A 184 -17.90 15.70 -9.97
C HIS A 184 -16.89 14.97 -10.87
N LEU A 185 -17.19 13.74 -11.26
CA LEU A 185 -16.36 13.00 -12.21
C LEU A 185 -16.35 13.65 -13.59
N ALA A 186 -17.50 14.11 -14.10
CA ALA A 186 -17.61 14.73 -15.42
C ALA A 186 -16.69 15.95 -15.59
N GLN A 187 -16.53 16.76 -14.53
CA GLN A 187 -15.64 17.92 -14.53
C GLN A 187 -14.14 17.55 -14.68
N ASN A 188 -13.75 16.33 -14.27
CA ASN A 188 -12.35 15.90 -14.18
C ASN A 188 -11.97 14.81 -15.21
N ARG A 189 -12.96 14.24 -15.92
CA ARG A 189 -12.75 13.14 -16.88
C ARG A 189 -12.30 13.61 -18.28
N GLY A 190 -12.45 14.90 -18.59
CA GLY A 190 -12.23 15.44 -19.94
C GLY A 190 -13.37 15.09 -20.91
N GLU A 191 -13.45 15.79 -22.06
CA GLU A 191 -14.59 15.85 -23.00
C GLU A 191 -15.10 14.53 -23.66
N ALA A 192 -14.78 13.36 -23.13
CA ALA A 192 -15.38 12.12 -23.60
C ALA A 192 -16.77 11.92 -22.96
N LEU A 193 -17.81 12.48 -23.60
CA LEU A 193 -19.25 12.25 -23.38
C LEU A 193 -19.69 10.78 -23.58
N GLN A 194 -18.77 9.83 -23.53
CA GLN A 194 -19.10 8.41 -23.65
C GLN A 194 -19.86 7.98 -22.38
N PRO A 195 -21.07 7.41 -22.54
CA PRO A 195 -21.84 6.98 -21.40
C PRO A 195 -21.07 5.90 -20.64
N TYR A 196 -21.13 5.96 -19.31
CA TYR A 196 -20.37 5.09 -18.43
C TYR A 196 -21.21 4.63 -17.24
N GLU A 197 -20.82 3.49 -16.70
CA GLU A 197 -21.42 2.89 -15.52
C GLU A 197 -20.44 2.94 -14.37
N ILE A 198 -20.95 3.19 -13.17
CA ILE A 198 -20.19 3.15 -11.92
C ILE A 198 -20.54 1.84 -11.24
N LEU A 199 -19.53 1.05 -10.89
CA LEU A 199 -19.73 -0.24 -10.23
C LEU A 199 -18.74 -0.49 -9.09
N SER A 200 -19.18 -1.23 -8.08
CA SER A 200 -18.33 -1.74 -7.00
C SER A 200 -17.63 -3.03 -7.42
N THR A 201 -16.50 -3.35 -6.78
CA THR A 201 -15.74 -4.58 -7.08
C THR A 201 -16.19 -5.79 -6.27
N PHE A 202 -16.67 -5.59 -5.02
CA PHE A 202 -17.23 -6.67 -4.22
C PHE A 202 -18.18 -6.15 -3.11
N PRO A 203 -19.43 -6.65 -3.01
CA PRO A 203 -20.12 -7.40 -4.07
C PRO A 203 -20.21 -6.55 -5.35
N LEU A 204 -20.24 -7.19 -6.52
CA LEU A 204 -20.38 -6.48 -7.78
C LEU A 204 -21.78 -5.88 -7.88
N GLN A 205 -21.88 -4.56 -7.85
CA GLN A 205 -23.13 -3.81 -7.94
C GLN A 205 -22.95 -2.64 -8.92
N VAL A 206 -23.94 -2.43 -9.79
CA VAL A 206 -23.98 -1.32 -10.73
C VAL A 206 -24.92 -0.24 -10.18
N TYR A 207 -24.43 0.98 -10.04
CA TYR A 207 -25.19 2.11 -9.50
C TYR A 207 -25.89 2.89 -10.62
N ASN A 208 -27.13 2.49 -10.92
CA ASN A 208 -27.94 3.08 -11.99
C ASN A 208 -28.90 4.18 -11.51
N ASN A 209 -29.23 4.21 -10.22
CA ASN A 209 -30.16 5.21 -9.67
C ASN A 209 -29.38 6.42 -9.17
N ASP A 210 -29.50 7.54 -9.87
CA ASP A 210 -28.78 8.78 -9.55
C ASP A 210 -29.31 9.46 -8.28
N ALA A 211 -30.52 9.12 -7.81
CA ALA A 211 -31.14 9.73 -6.63
C ALA A 211 -30.73 9.06 -5.30
N MET A 212 -30.10 7.87 -5.33
CA MET A 212 -29.68 7.21 -4.08
C MET A 212 -28.47 7.92 -3.47
N SER A 213 -28.50 8.05 -2.14
CA SER A 213 -27.38 8.59 -1.36
C SER A 213 -26.20 7.62 -1.31
N LEU A 214 -25.00 8.16 -1.02
CA LEU A 214 -23.81 7.33 -0.81
C LEU A 214 -23.99 6.36 0.38
N GLU A 215 -24.71 6.78 1.43
CA GLU A 215 -25.03 5.94 2.57
C GLU A 215 -25.95 4.77 2.20
N GLU A 216 -27.05 5.03 1.47
CA GLU A 216 -27.97 3.99 0.98
C GLU A 216 -27.28 2.99 0.05
N CYS A 217 -26.31 3.46 -0.73
CA CYS A 217 -25.52 2.63 -1.64
C CYS A 217 -24.43 1.79 -0.94
N GLY A 218 -24.24 1.96 0.38
CA GLY A 218 -23.17 1.31 1.14
C GLY A 218 -21.78 1.81 0.75
N LEU A 219 -21.66 3.01 0.20
CA LEU A 219 -20.40 3.62 -0.26
C LEU A 219 -19.69 4.41 0.84
N VAL A 220 -20.05 4.19 2.10
CA VAL A 220 -19.55 4.91 3.27
C VAL A 220 -18.84 3.96 4.23
N PRO A 221 -17.79 4.42 4.95
CA PRO A 221 -17.09 5.69 4.83
C PRO A 221 -16.01 5.68 3.74
N ASN A 222 -15.72 4.52 3.15
CA ASN A 222 -14.75 4.39 2.08
C ASN A 222 -15.27 3.36 1.07
N ALA A 223 -15.10 3.65 -0.21
CA ALA A 223 -15.47 2.71 -1.27
C ALA A 223 -14.45 2.70 -2.40
N PHE A 224 -14.33 1.53 -3.03
CA PHE A 224 -13.56 1.36 -4.26
C PHE A 224 -14.51 1.02 -5.41
N LEU A 225 -14.47 1.85 -6.45
CA LEU A 225 -15.36 1.79 -7.59
C LEU A 225 -14.56 1.70 -8.89
N LEU A 226 -15.21 1.21 -9.93
CA LEU A 226 -14.68 1.14 -11.28
C LEU A 226 -15.66 1.82 -12.23
N LEU A 227 -15.12 2.56 -13.20
CA LEU A 227 -15.88 3.04 -14.34
C LEU A 227 -15.83 2.03 -15.48
N ARG A 228 -16.96 1.80 -16.13
CA ARG A 228 -17.07 0.94 -17.33
C ARG A 228 -17.75 1.69 -18.46
N LYS A 229 -17.23 1.57 -19.68
CA LYS A 229 -17.87 2.11 -20.89
C LYS A 229 -19.21 1.42 -21.12
N LYS A 230 -20.28 2.20 -21.31
CA LYS A 230 -21.60 1.70 -21.69
C LYS A 230 -21.64 1.61 -23.21
N LEU A 231 -21.72 0.40 -23.75
CA LEU A 231 -21.94 0.20 -25.18
C LEU A 231 -23.38 0.61 -25.50
N SER A 232 -23.57 1.60 -26.37
CA SER A 232 -24.88 1.90 -26.93
C SER A 232 -25.30 0.74 -27.85
N PRO A 233 -26.54 0.25 -27.78
CA PRO A 233 -27.02 -0.76 -28.72
C PRO A 233 -27.09 -0.14 -30.12
N THR A 234 -26.30 -0.69 -31.05
CA THR A 234 -26.36 -0.36 -32.48
C THR A 234 -27.81 -0.50 -32.95
N LYS A 235 -28.39 0.58 -33.47
CA LYS A 235 -29.73 0.58 -34.06
C LYS A 235 -29.80 -0.55 -35.10
N ALA A 236 -30.72 -1.49 -34.87
CA ALA A 236 -31.04 -2.54 -35.84
C ALA A 236 -31.46 -1.90 -37.16
N ASP A 237 -30.78 -2.35 -38.22
CA ASP A 237 -31.04 -2.03 -39.61
C ASP A 237 -32.53 -2.26 -39.90
N THR A 238 -33.30 -1.18 -40.04
CA THR A 238 -34.70 -1.24 -40.44
C THR A 238 -34.75 -0.94 -41.93
N SER A 239 -34.64 -1.98 -42.76
CA SER A 239 -34.91 -1.88 -44.19
C SER A 239 -36.41 -1.64 -44.41
N PRO A 240 -36.83 -0.57 -45.11
CA PRO A 240 -38.19 -0.47 -45.58
C PRO A 240 -38.37 -1.31 -46.87
N HIS A 241 -39.62 -1.76 -47.03
CA HIS A 241 -40.17 -2.62 -48.08
C HIS A 241 -39.84 -2.23 -49.53
#